data_AF-A0AA90PJB3-F1
#
_entry.id   AF-A0AA90PJB3-F1
#
_cell.length_a   1.000
_cell.length_b   1.000
_cell.length_c   1.000
_cell.angle_alpha   90.00
_cell.angle_beta   90.00
_cell.angle_gamma   90.00
#
_symmetry.space_group_name_H-M   'P 1'
#
loop_
_entity.id
_entity.type
_entity.pdbx_description
1 polymer ?
#
loop_
_entity_poly.entity_id
_entity_poly.type
_entity_poly.pdbx_seq_one_letter_code
_entity_poly.pdbx_strand_id
1 'polypeptide(L)'
;MSDYRKKMFRGAKVEDCILDFIDMEKELSRTLETADEQERQLLLGMSKAYRLIVNRLVREFDYPKGGDSVNVKIKELISSLKRRISAAKEESKNNLTDLVNGMYYADIPEEAKDEIAKVPQELHLFEGMAVGYEKIIIDLELLLESSDHDKISHIEISVAKYKKIADMLKDKFKEDEGDLRSGYIQGEMAAYVMIREEIQIIFNVSRTEVT
;
A
#
# COMPACT_ATOMS: atom_id res chain seq x y z
N MET A 1 30.84 -8.81 5.53
CA MET A 1 31.95 -8.50 4.59
C MET A 1 32.26 -9.60 3.55
N SER A 2 32.03 -10.90 3.80
CA SER A 2 32.42 -11.98 2.86
C SER A 2 31.55 -12.08 1.60
N ASP A 3 30.25 -11.74 1.67
CA ASP A 3 29.33 -11.87 0.53
C ASP A 3 29.43 -10.72 -0.47
N TYR A 4 29.58 -9.47 0.00
CA TYR A 4 29.79 -8.30 -0.86
C TYR A 4 31.02 -8.48 -1.78
N ARG A 5 32.13 -8.98 -1.21
CA ARG A 5 33.36 -9.24 -1.98
C ARG A 5 33.15 -10.33 -3.02
N LYS A 6 32.43 -11.42 -2.68
CA LYS A 6 32.11 -12.50 -3.63
C LYS A 6 31.16 -12.04 -4.74
N LYS A 7 30.19 -11.19 -4.44
CA LYS A 7 29.26 -10.59 -5.41
C LYS A 7 30.00 -9.73 -6.44
N MET A 8 30.91 -8.86 -6.00
CA MET A 8 31.71 -8.01 -6.90
C MET A 8 32.58 -8.80 -7.89
N PHE A 9 33.12 -9.96 -7.47
CA PHE A 9 33.91 -10.83 -8.36
C PHE A 9 33.09 -11.62 -9.37
N ARG A 10 31.76 -11.70 -9.22
CA ARG A 10 30.85 -12.44 -10.11
C ARG A 10 30.07 -11.56 -11.07
N GLY A 11 30.38 -10.26 -11.13
CA GLY A 11 29.61 -9.30 -11.93
C GLY A 11 28.26 -8.98 -11.27
N ALA A 12 28.30 -8.58 -9.99
CA ALA A 12 27.11 -8.06 -9.32
C ALA A 12 26.51 -6.90 -10.13
N LYS A 13 25.19 -6.92 -10.25
CA LYS A 13 24.41 -5.83 -10.82
C LYS A 13 24.72 -4.55 -10.03
N VAL A 14 24.99 -3.45 -10.71
CA VAL A 14 25.32 -2.17 -10.06
C VAL A 14 24.20 -1.75 -9.11
N GLU A 15 22.98 -2.13 -9.45
CA GLU A 15 21.76 -2.00 -8.65
C GLU A 15 21.88 -2.68 -7.27
N ASP A 16 22.41 -3.90 -7.22
CA ASP A 16 22.60 -4.64 -5.96
C ASP A 16 23.66 -3.95 -5.09
N CYS A 17 24.69 -3.39 -5.71
CA CYS A 17 25.72 -2.63 -4.99
C CYS A 17 25.17 -1.32 -4.41
N ILE A 18 24.31 -0.61 -5.15
CA ILE A 18 23.64 0.61 -4.66
C ILE A 18 22.77 0.28 -3.45
N LEU A 19 21.97 -0.79 -3.51
CA LEU A 19 21.13 -1.23 -2.40
C LEU A 19 21.95 -1.66 -1.17
N ASP A 20 23.03 -2.42 -1.38
CA ASP A 20 23.93 -2.84 -0.31
C ASP A 20 24.52 -1.61 0.43
N PHE A 21 24.90 -0.53 -0.27
CA PHE A 21 25.39 0.70 0.36
C PHE A 21 24.31 1.50 1.11
N ILE A 22 23.08 1.53 0.60
CA ILE A 22 21.94 2.16 1.28
C ILE A 22 21.62 1.42 2.58
N ASP A 23 21.65 0.09 2.56
CA ASP A 23 21.36 -0.70 3.75
C ASP A 23 22.48 -0.60 4.80
N MET A 24 23.74 -0.59 4.37
CA MET A 24 24.88 -0.29 5.26
C MET A 24 24.76 1.11 5.90
N GLU A 25 24.32 2.13 5.15
CA GLU A 25 24.09 3.48 5.70
C GLU A 25 22.98 3.49 6.77
N LYS A 26 21.88 2.77 6.53
CA LYS A 26 20.78 2.64 7.51
C LYS A 26 21.22 1.90 8.76
N GLU A 27 22.02 0.85 8.61
CA GLU A 27 22.56 0.09 9.74
C GLU A 27 23.44 0.98 10.62
N LEU A 28 24.35 1.76 10.02
CA LEU A 28 25.15 2.76 10.74
C LEU A 28 24.28 3.80 11.46
N SER A 29 23.17 4.22 10.85
CA SER A 29 22.24 5.19 11.44
C SER A 29 21.56 4.66 12.70
N ARG A 30 21.31 3.34 12.78
CA ARG A 30 20.78 2.69 13.99
C ARG A 30 21.84 2.56 15.07
N THR A 31 23.10 2.29 14.71
CA THR A 31 24.20 2.16 15.66
C THR A 31 24.60 3.51 16.28
N LEU A 32 24.39 4.61 15.56
CA LEU A 32 24.70 5.99 15.98
C LEU A 32 23.95 6.43 17.26
N GLU A 33 22.80 5.83 17.58
CA GLU A 33 22.03 6.14 18.79
C GLU A 33 22.68 5.61 20.07
N THR A 34 23.52 4.59 19.94
CA THR A 34 24.15 3.87 21.07
C THR A 34 25.67 4.00 21.13
N ALA A 35 26.28 4.66 20.15
CA ALA A 35 27.72 4.77 19.99
C ALA A 35 28.34 5.86 20.88
N ASP A 36 29.57 5.64 21.34
CA ASP A 36 30.36 6.64 22.05
C ASP A 36 30.83 7.80 21.13
N GLU A 37 31.39 8.87 21.69
CA GLU A 37 31.75 10.08 20.93
C GLU A 37 32.76 9.83 19.78
N GLN A 38 33.71 8.91 19.97
CA GLN A 38 34.73 8.59 18.95
C GLN A 38 34.16 7.68 17.87
N GLU A 39 33.43 6.65 18.29
CA GLU A 39 32.72 5.73 17.41
C GLU A 39 31.67 6.47 16.58
N ARG A 40 30.96 7.43 17.18
CA ARG A 40 30.00 8.30 16.50
C ARG A 40 30.63 9.08 15.35
N GLN A 41 31.81 9.68 15.55
CA GLN A 41 32.51 10.39 14.47
C GLN A 41 32.92 9.46 13.33
N LEU A 42 33.39 8.24 13.65
CA LEU A 42 33.74 7.23 12.66
C LEU A 42 32.51 6.80 11.84
N LEU A 43 31.40 6.47 12.52
CA LEU A 43 30.15 6.05 11.90
C LEU A 43 29.56 7.15 10.99
N LEU A 44 29.64 8.42 11.40
CA LEU A 44 29.26 9.56 10.57
C LEU A 44 30.14 9.70 9.31
N GLY A 45 31.44 9.48 9.45
CA GLY A 45 32.38 9.44 8.32
C GLY A 45 32.03 8.34 7.32
N MET A 46 31.74 7.13 7.82
CA MET A 46 31.35 5.98 6.99
C MET A 46 30.00 6.19 6.31
N SER A 47 28.99 6.73 7.03
CA SER A 47 27.69 7.07 6.45
C SER A 47 27.83 8.06 5.29
N LYS A 48 28.63 9.11 5.46
CA LYS A 48 28.94 10.06 4.38
C LYS A 48 29.63 9.39 3.19
N ALA A 49 30.56 8.47 3.44
CA ALA A 49 31.26 7.74 2.38
C ALA A 49 30.29 6.85 1.56
N TYR A 50 29.40 6.11 2.22
CA TYR A 50 28.38 5.31 1.54
C TYR A 50 27.44 6.18 0.72
N ARG A 51 26.96 7.30 1.28
CA ARG A 51 26.11 8.25 0.56
C ARG A 51 26.79 8.84 -0.68
N LEU A 52 28.08 9.17 -0.58
CA LEU A 52 28.87 9.65 -1.73
C LEU A 52 28.98 8.59 -2.83
N ILE A 53 29.23 7.34 -2.47
CA ILE A 53 29.32 6.23 -3.43
C ILE A 53 27.96 5.99 -4.09
N VAL A 54 26.87 5.95 -3.31
CA VAL A 54 25.50 5.82 -3.85
C VAL A 54 25.19 6.95 -4.82
N ASN A 55 25.41 8.21 -4.45
CA ASN A 55 25.17 9.35 -5.33
C ASN A 55 25.96 9.27 -6.64
N ARG A 56 27.21 8.79 -6.56
CA ARG A 56 28.06 8.62 -7.73
C ARG A 56 27.54 7.50 -8.64
N LEU A 57 27.23 6.34 -8.07
CA LEU A 57 26.71 5.19 -8.82
C LEU A 57 25.34 5.50 -9.45
N VAL A 58 24.46 6.17 -8.71
CA VAL A 58 23.16 6.61 -9.22
C VAL A 58 23.32 7.55 -10.41
N ARG A 59 24.25 8.50 -10.34
CA ARG A 59 24.51 9.45 -11.44
C ARG A 59 25.22 8.81 -12.63
N GLU A 60 26.19 7.94 -12.39
CA GLU A 60 26.99 7.32 -13.46
C GLU A 60 26.23 6.23 -14.22
N PHE A 61 25.27 5.57 -13.57
CA PHE A 61 24.51 4.46 -14.15
C PHE A 61 23.03 4.78 -14.35
N ASP A 62 22.64 6.05 -14.21
CA ASP A 62 21.27 6.55 -14.35
C ASP A 62 20.25 5.68 -13.57
N TYR A 63 20.63 5.31 -12.34
CA TYR A 63 19.86 4.37 -11.54
C TYR A 63 18.54 5.01 -11.08
N PRO A 64 17.37 4.50 -11.52
CA PRO A 64 16.10 4.99 -11.02
C PRO A 64 15.98 4.66 -9.53
N LYS A 65 15.76 5.67 -8.68
CA LYS A 65 15.52 5.45 -7.24
C LYS A 65 14.30 4.53 -7.09
N GLY A 66 14.56 3.28 -6.72
CA GLY A 66 13.54 2.26 -6.55
C GLY A 66 13.30 1.33 -7.74
N GLY A 67 13.77 1.66 -8.95
CA GLY A 67 13.82 0.80 -10.16
C GLY A 67 12.87 -0.41 -10.27
N ASP A 68 13.42 -1.54 -10.74
CA ASP A 68 12.70 -2.81 -10.92
C ASP A 68 12.12 -3.38 -9.63
N SER A 69 12.77 -3.13 -8.48
CA SER A 69 12.29 -3.64 -7.20
C SER A 69 10.98 -2.99 -6.75
N VAL A 70 10.79 -1.69 -7.04
CA VAL A 70 9.51 -0.99 -6.85
C VAL A 70 8.47 -1.53 -7.83
N ASN A 71 8.83 -1.74 -9.10
CA ASN A 71 7.91 -2.34 -10.07
C ASN A 71 7.44 -3.75 -9.63
N VAL A 72 8.34 -4.57 -9.09
CA VAL A 72 7.99 -5.89 -8.54
C VAL A 72 7.04 -5.76 -7.36
N LYS A 73 7.33 -4.89 -6.39
CA LYS A 73 6.46 -4.64 -5.24
C LYS A 73 5.08 -4.11 -5.65
N ILE A 74 5.00 -3.21 -6.63
CA ILE A 74 3.73 -2.72 -7.16
C ILE A 74 2.95 -3.87 -7.82
N LYS A 75 3.59 -4.72 -8.62
CA LYS A 75 2.95 -5.89 -9.25
C LYS A 75 2.44 -6.90 -8.21
N GLU A 76 3.21 -7.15 -7.16
CA GLU A 76 2.80 -8.00 -6.03
C GLU A 76 1.58 -7.41 -5.31
N LEU A 77 1.59 -6.11 -5.03
CA LEU A 77 0.46 -5.40 -4.43
C LEU A 77 -0.79 -5.47 -5.31
N ILE A 78 -0.69 -5.19 -6.62
CA ILE A 78 -1.80 -5.33 -7.56
C ILE A 78 -2.35 -6.76 -7.55
N SER A 79 -1.48 -7.76 -7.54
CA SER A 79 -1.89 -9.17 -7.51
C SER A 79 -2.64 -9.52 -6.22
N SER A 80 -2.19 -9.00 -5.08
CA SER A 80 -2.88 -9.11 -3.79
C SER A 80 -4.26 -8.43 -3.83
N LEU A 81 -4.34 -7.20 -4.35
CA LEU A 81 -5.60 -6.47 -4.48
C LEU A 81 -6.60 -7.17 -5.39
N LYS A 82 -6.16 -7.75 -6.51
CA LYS A 82 -7.02 -8.56 -7.40
C LYS A 82 -7.63 -9.76 -6.67
N ARG A 83 -6.88 -10.42 -5.78
CA ARG A 83 -7.41 -11.50 -4.93
C ARG A 83 -8.42 -10.98 -3.90
N ARG A 84 -8.15 -9.82 -3.27
CA ARG A 84 -9.06 -9.19 -2.31
C ARG A 84 -10.37 -8.73 -2.96
N ILE A 85 -10.34 -8.26 -4.21
CA ILE A 85 -11.54 -7.95 -4.99
C ILE A 85 -12.40 -9.20 -5.19
N SER A 86 -11.79 -10.32 -5.60
CA SER A 86 -12.54 -11.57 -5.77
C SER A 86 -13.15 -12.03 -4.44
N ALA A 87 -12.38 -12.00 -3.35
CA ALA A 87 -12.87 -12.36 -2.02
C ALA A 87 -14.02 -11.46 -1.56
N ALA A 88 -13.88 -10.13 -1.69
CA ALA A 88 -14.94 -9.20 -1.32
C ALA A 88 -16.21 -9.38 -2.16
N LYS A 89 -16.07 -9.67 -3.47
CA LYS A 89 -17.21 -9.99 -4.34
C LYS A 89 -17.87 -11.34 -3.98
N GLU A 90 -17.10 -12.31 -3.50
CA GLU A 90 -17.62 -13.59 -3.01
C GLU A 90 -18.32 -13.43 -1.66
N GLU A 91 -17.75 -12.70 -0.71
CA GLU A 91 -18.37 -12.40 0.59
C GLU A 91 -19.67 -11.62 0.44
N SER A 92 -19.71 -10.64 -0.47
CA SER A 92 -20.95 -9.94 -0.84
C SER A 92 -22.04 -10.91 -1.35
N LYS A 93 -21.68 -11.90 -2.18
CA LYS A 93 -22.62 -12.88 -2.72
C LYS A 93 -23.04 -13.95 -1.72
N ASN A 94 -22.12 -14.44 -0.89
CA ASN A 94 -22.39 -15.47 0.10
C ASN A 94 -23.30 -14.93 1.21
N ASN A 95 -23.04 -13.71 1.69
CA ASN A 95 -23.93 -13.04 2.64
C ASN A 95 -25.35 -12.85 2.07
N LEU A 96 -25.47 -12.59 0.76
CA LEU A 96 -26.79 -12.53 0.08
C LEU A 96 -27.47 -13.90 0.07
N THR A 97 -26.70 -14.95 -0.18
CA THR A 97 -27.19 -16.32 -0.34
C THR A 97 -27.59 -16.95 0.99
N ASP A 98 -26.84 -16.67 2.07
CA ASP A 98 -27.17 -17.10 3.43
C ASP A 98 -28.40 -16.36 3.98
N LEU A 99 -28.57 -15.07 3.64
CA LEU A 99 -29.79 -14.30 3.96
C LEU A 99 -31.03 -14.90 3.26
N VAL A 100 -30.89 -15.33 2.00
CA VAL A 100 -31.98 -15.92 1.20
C VAL A 100 -32.28 -17.37 1.60
N ASN A 101 -31.27 -18.16 1.98
CA ASN A 101 -31.45 -19.56 2.36
C ASN A 101 -31.87 -19.76 3.83
N GLY A 102 -31.58 -18.82 4.73
CA GLY A 102 -31.98 -18.87 6.14
C GLY A 102 -33.47 -18.56 6.40
N MET A 103 -34.17 -18.08 5.38
CA MET A 103 -35.57 -17.68 5.43
C MET A 103 -36.31 -18.40 4.32
N TYR A 104 -37.23 -19.32 4.62
CA TYR A 104 -38.11 -19.95 3.62
C TYR A 104 -38.91 -18.84 2.90
N TYR A 105 -38.32 -18.29 1.83
CA TYR A 105 -38.71 -17.01 1.22
C TYR A 105 -40.14 -17.01 0.66
N ALA A 106 -40.69 -18.20 0.43
CA ALA A 106 -42.05 -18.40 -0.05
C ALA A 106 -43.13 -18.23 1.04
N ASP A 107 -42.79 -18.37 2.32
CA ASP A 107 -43.77 -18.44 3.43
C ASP A 107 -43.83 -17.16 4.29
N ILE A 108 -43.13 -16.10 3.90
CA ILE A 108 -43.03 -14.86 4.69
C ILE A 108 -44.12 -13.86 4.26
N PRO A 109 -44.90 -13.27 5.19
CA PRO A 109 -45.86 -12.21 4.89
C PRO A 109 -45.20 -11.01 4.18
N GLU A 110 -45.87 -10.39 3.20
CA GLU A 110 -45.32 -9.26 2.41
C GLU A 110 -44.80 -8.11 3.29
N GLU A 111 -45.45 -7.83 4.42
CA GLU A 111 -45.04 -6.80 5.37
C GLU A 111 -43.68 -7.07 6.03
N ALA A 112 -43.29 -8.34 6.18
CA ALA A 112 -41.97 -8.75 6.67
C ALA A 112 -40.92 -8.85 5.55
N LYS A 113 -41.34 -8.99 4.28
CA LYS A 113 -40.44 -8.91 3.11
C LYS A 113 -39.88 -7.50 2.92
N ASP A 114 -40.68 -6.48 3.22
CA ASP A 114 -40.23 -5.07 3.24
C ASP A 114 -39.20 -4.80 4.37
N GLU A 115 -39.22 -5.57 5.46
CA GLU A 115 -38.17 -5.50 6.50
C GLU A 115 -36.91 -6.29 6.14
N ILE A 116 -37.04 -7.39 5.39
CA ILE A 116 -35.91 -8.16 4.84
C ILE A 116 -35.18 -7.38 3.73
N ALA A 117 -35.88 -6.49 3.02
CA ALA A 117 -35.28 -5.53 2.08
C ALA A 117 -34.40 -4.47 2.76
N LYS A 118 -34.42 -4.35 4.10
CA LYS A 118 -33.42 -3.62 4.88
C LYS A 118 -32.17 -4.50 5.03
N VAL A 119 -31.50 -4.75 3.90
CA VAL A 119 -30.30 -5.59 3.81
C VAL A 119 -29.23 -5.14 4.82
N PRO A 120 -28.55 -6.06 5.54
CA PRO A 120 -27.52 -5.69 6.51
C PRO A 120 -26.38 -4.90 5.86
N GLN A 121 -26.02 -3.79 6.50
CA GLN A 121 -24.95 -2.84 6.13
C GLN A 121 -23.62 -3.50 5.68
N GLU A 122 -23.34 -4.70 6.19
CA GLU A 122 -22.16 -5.52 5.88
C GLU A 122 -22.10 -5.97 4.40
N LEU A 123 -23.24 -6.18 3.74
CA LEU A 123 -23.29 -6.71 2.38
C LEU A 123 -22.76 -5.71 1.33
N HIS A 124 -23.07 -4.43 1.54
CA HIS A 124 -22.62 -3.33 0.68
C HIS A 124 -21.25 -2.78 1.07
N LEU A 125 -20.78 -3.07 2.29
CA LEU A 125 -19.42 -2.79 2.72
C LEU A 125 -18.41 -3.48 1.80
N PHE A 126 -18.58 -4.77 1.54
CA PHE A 126 -17.67 -5.53 0.67
C PHE A 126 -17.71 -5.06 -0.79
N GLU A 127 -18.87 -4.66 -1.30
CA GLU A 127 -18.99 -4.04 -2.63
C GLU A 127 -18.21 -2.73 -2.72
N GLY A 128 -18.35 -1.87 -1.69
CA GLY A 128 -17.60 -0.63 -1.57
C GLY A 128 -16.09 -0.86 -1.54
N MET A 129 -15.64 -1.84 -0.75
CA MET A 129 -14.22 -2.21 -0.66
C MET A 129 -13.67 -2.70 -2.00
N ALA A 130 -14.43 -3.55 -2.71
CA ALA A 130 -14.03 -4.03 -4.04
C ALA A 130 -13.81 -2.88 -5.01
N VAL A 131 -14.71 -1.89 -5.03
CA VAL A 131 -14.56 -0.70 -5.89
C VAL A 131 -13.38 0.18 -5.46
N GLY A 132 -13.15 0.36 -4.15
CA GLY A 132 -11.98 1.06 -3.65
C GLY A 132 -10.68 0.40 -4.13
N TYR A 133 -10.58 -0.93 -4.04
CA TYR A 133 -9.43 -1.68 -4.55
C TYR A 133 -9.26 -1.56 -6.07
N GLU A 134 -10.34 -1.60 -6.85
CA GLU A 134 -10.29 -1.42 -8.31
C GLU A 134 -9.71 -0.05 -8.68
N LYS A 135 -10.15 1.03 -8.02
CA LYS A 135 -9.64 2.38 -8.24
C LYS A 135 -8.15 2.50 -7.88
N ILE A 136 -7.73 1.88 -6.79
CA ILE A 136 -6.32 1.86 -6.38
C ILE A 136 -5.46 1.08 -7.39
N ILE A 137 -5.94 -0.06 -7.90
CA ILE A 137 -5.24 -0.83 -8.94
C ILE A 137 -5.00 0.04 -10.17
N ILE A 138 -6.00 0.80 -10.62
CA ILE A 138 -5.87 1.68 -11.80
C ILE A 138 -4.72 2.69 -11.59
N ASP A 139 -4.66 3.34 -10.44
CA ASP A 139 -3.57 4.28 -10.12
C ASP A 139 -2.19 3.58 -10.13
N LEU A 140 -2.10 2.36 -9.59
CA LEU A 140 -0.86 1.57 -9.56
C LEU A 140 -0.45 1.05 -10.94
N GLU A 141 -1.40 0.67 -11.80
CA GLU A 141 -1.16 0.26 -13.19
C GLU A 141 -0.66 1.45 -14.02
N LEU A 142 -1.25 2.64 -13.87
CA LEU A 142 -0.76 3.87 -14.49
C LEU A 142 0.67 4.22 -14.05
N LEU A 143 0.99 4.01 -12.77
CA LEU A 143 2.35 4.19 -12.27
C LEU A 143 3.33 3.18 -12.87
N LEU A 144 2.92 1.93 -13.09
CA LEU A 144 3.75 0.93 -13.75
C LEU A 144 4.06 1.30 -15.20
N GLU A 145 3.07 1.83 -15.93
CA GLU A 145 3.21 2.25 -17.33
C GLU A 145 4.01 3.55 -17.50
N SER A 146 4.13 4.36 -16.43
CA SER A 146 4.93 5.58 -16.47
C SER A 146 6.41 5.30 -16.77
N SER A 147 7.00 6.13 -17.63
CA SER A 147 8.44 6.13 -17.93
C SER A 147 9.25 6.95 -16.92
N ASP A 148 8.64 7.43 -15.84
CA ASP A 148 9.31 8.22 -14.82
C ASP A 148 10.25 7.35 -13.98
N HIS A 149 11.44 7.87 -13.71
CA HIS A 149 12.50 7.20 -12.98
C HIS A 149 12.31 7.30 -11.45
N ASP A 150 11.50 8.24 -10.96
CA ASP A 150 11.23 8.41 -9.52
C ASP A 150 9.80 7.98 -9.15
N LYS A 151 9.53 6.68 -9.28
CA LYS A 151 8.24 6.10 -8.91
C LYS A 151 7.94 6.19 -7.40
N ILE A 152 8.97 6.33 -6.56
CA ILE A 152 8.78 6.52 -5.12
C ILE A 152 8.03 7.83 -4.86
N SER A 153 8.46 8.95 -5.45
CA SER A 153 7.77 10.23 -5.30
C SER A 153 6.28 10.17 -5.71
N HIS A 154 5.96 9.43 -6.78
CA HIS A 154 4.57 9.20 -7.19
C HIS A 154 3.77 8.33 -6.20
N ILE A 155 4.42 7.37 -5.54
CA ILE A 155 3.82 6.59 -4.46
C ILE A 155 3.49 7.50 -3.27
N GLU A 156 4.38 8.44 -2.91
CA GLU A 156 4.10 9.39 -1.82
C GLU A 156 2.90 10.28 -2.14
N ILE A 157 2.80 10.76 -3.39
CA ILE A 157 1.64 11.52 -3.88
C ILE A 157 0.36 10.67 -3.81
N SER A 158 0.44 9.40 -4.20
CA SER A 158 -0.70 8.46 -4.15
C SER A 158 -1.16 8.20 -2.71
N VAL A 159 -0.23 8.04 -1.77
CA VAL A 159 -0.52 7.92 -0.32
C VAL A 159 -1.28 9.14 0.20
N ALA A 160 -0.85 10.35 -0.17
CA ALA A 160 -1.52 11.59 0.19
C ALA A 160 -2.91 11.70 -0.46
N LYS A 161 -3.03 11.31 -1.74
CA LYS A 161 -4.30 11.25 -2.47
C LYS A 161 -5.29 10.30 -1.79
N TYR A 162 -4.87 9.09 -1.40
CA TYR A 162 -5.74 8.12 -0.73
C TYR A 162 -6.21 8.59 0.63
N LYS A 163 -5.34 9.26 1.41
CA LYS A 163 -5.77 9.92 2.65
C LYS A 163 -6.90 10.91 2.40
N LYS A 164 -6.69 11.82 1.44
CA LYS A 164 -7.67 12.85 1.10
C LYS A 164 -9.00 12.26 0.62
N ILE A 165 -8.96 11.19 -0.18
CA ILE A 165 -10.18 10.50 -0.62
C ILE A 165 -10.91 9.88 0.57
N ALA A 166 -10.19 9.19 1.46
CA ALA A 166 -10.79 8.60 2.66
C ALA A 166 -11.45 9.67 3.54
N ASP A 167 -10.78 10.79 3.79
CA ASP A 167 -11.33 11.92 4.55
C ASP A 167 -12.60 12.49 3.87
N MET A 168 -12.57 12.66 2.55
CA MET A 168 -13.75 13.12 1.78
C MET A 168 -14.92 12.13 1.79
N LEU A 169 -14.65 10.83 1.90
CA LEU A 169 -15.69 9.81 2.02
C LEU A 169 -16.25 9.76 3.43
N LYS A 170 -15.42 9.98 4.46
CA LYS A 170 -15.84 10.08 5.86
C LYS A 170 -16.92 11.13 6.08
N ASP A 171 -16.80 12.29 5.44
CA ASP A 171 -17.78 13.38 5.55
C ASP A 171 -19.10 13.10 4.80
N LYS A 172 -19.19 12.01 4.02
CA LYS A 172 -20.32 11.70 3.13
C LYS A 172 -21.26 10.62 3.64
N PHE A 173 -20.91 9.92 4.71
CA PHE A 173 -21.82 8.97 5.37
C PHE A 173 -22.03 9.40 6.82
N LYS A 174 -23.21 9.09 7.36
CA LYS A 174 -23.49 9.29 8.77
C LYS A 174 -23.38 7.93 9.44
N GLU A 175 -22.56 7.82 10.47
CA GLU A 175 -22.30 6.56 11.19
C GLU A 175 -23.59 5.93 11.77
N ASP A 176 -24.63 6.73 12.02
CA ASP A 176 -25.91 6.29 12.60
C ASP A 176 -27.02 5.97 11.56
N GLU A 177 -26.80 6.23 10.27
CA GLU A 177 -27.76 5.89 9.21
C GLU A 177 -27.35 4.54 8.58
N GLY A 178 -28.01 3.46 9.00
CA GLY A 178 -27.80 2.10 8.47
C GLY A 178 -28.32 1.91 7.03
N ASP A 179 -28.17 2.91 6.16
CA ASP A 179 -28.60 2.83 4.76
C ASP A 179 -27.52 2.19 3.85
N LEU A 180 -27.98 1.59 2.75
CA LEU A 180 -27.13 0.84 1.81
C LEU A 180 -25.97 1.70 1.29
N ARG A 181 -26.25 2.99 1.08
CA ARG A 181 -25.28 3.97 0.60
C ARG A 181 -24.16 4.19 1.61
N SER A 182 -24.48 4.28 2.90
CA SER A 182 -23.48 4.44 3.95
C SER A 182 -22.58 3.22 4.06
N GLY A 183 -23.13 2.00 3.99
CA GLY A 183 -22.34 0.77 3.95
C GLY A 183 -21.35 0.74 2.77
N TYR A 184 -21.82 1.10 1.57
CA TYR A 184 -20.97 1.19 0.38
C TYR A 184 -19.84 2.23 0.52
N ILE A 185 -20.19 3.45 0.96
CA ILE A 185 -19.20 4.53 1.13
C ILE A 185 -18.17 4.17 2.20
N GLN A 186 -18.62 3.55 3.30
CA GLN A 186 -17.75 3.08 4.37
C GLN A 186 -16.78 1.99 3.87
N GLY A 187 -17.25 1.09 3.02
CA GLY A 187 -16.42 0.06 2.39
C GLY A 187 -15.35 0.66 1.48
N GLU A 188 -15.75 1.60 0.62
CA GLU A 188 -14.82 2.30 -0.27
C GLU A 188 -13.76 3.06 0.54
N MET A 189 -14.17 3.76 1.61
CA MET A 189 -13.25 4.45 2.52
C MET A 189 -12.26 3.49 3.18
N ALA A 190 -12.74 2.35 3.68
CA ALA A 190 -11.91 1.35 4.36
C ALA A 190 -10.79 0.82 3.45
N ALA A 191 -11.08 0.57 2.18
CA ALA A 191 -10.07 0.17 1.20
C ALA A 191 -8.95 1.21 1.07
N TYR A 192 -9.28 2.50 0.96
CA TYR A 192 -8.27 3.56 0.89
C TYR A 192 -7.43 3.68 2.17
N VAL A 193 -8.04 3.55 3.35
CA VAL A 193 -7.31 3.60 4.63
C VAL A 193 -6.32 2.44 4.74
N MET A 194 -6.78 1.21 4.51
CA MET A 194 -5.95 0.01 4.65
C MET A 194 -4.79 0.01 3.66
N ILE A 195 -5.06 0.29 2.37
CA ILE A 195 -4.01 0.23 1.36
C ILE A 195 -3.02 1.38 1.49
N ARG A 196 -3.45 2.56 1.97
CA ARG A 196 -2.53 3.63 2.32
C ARG A 196 -1.50 3.17 3.36
N GLU A 197 -1.95 2.55 4.45
CA GLU A 197 -1.06 2.05 5.51
C GLU A 197 -0.13 0.95 4.98
N GLU A 198 -0.66 0.02 4.18
CA GLU A 198 0.11 -1.05 3.56
C GLU A 198 1.20 -0.50 2.62
N ILE A 199 0.88 0.50 1.79
CA ILE A 199 1.84 1.18 0.90
C ILE A 199 2.92 1.89 1.73
N GLN A 200 2.56 2.58 2.81
CA GLN A 200 3.53 3.23 3.70
C GLN A 200 4.54 2.22 4.26
N ILE A 201 4.09 1.01 4.61
CA ILE A 201 4.95 -0.07 5.11
C ILE A 201 5.81 -0.66 3.99
N ILE A 202 5.21 -1.06 2.85
CA ILE A 202 5.89 -1.74 1.74
C ILE A 202 7.02 -0.88 1.14
N PHE A 203 6.77 0.42 1.03
CA PHE A 203 7.68 1.38 0.38
C PHE A 203 8.43 2.26 1.38
N ASN A 204 8.19 2.09 2.69
CA ASN A 204 8.83 2.85 3.76
C ASN A 204 8.71 4.38 3.55
N VAL A 205 7.52 4.81 3.13
CA VAL A 205 7.18 6.22 2.94
C VAL A 205 6.83 6.81 4.30
N SER A 206 7.51 7.89 4.68
CA SER A 206 7.26 8.63 5.93
C SER A 206 5.77 8.97 6.07
N ARG A 207 5.24 8.86 7.30
CA ARG A 207 3.92 9.42 7.63
C ARG A 207 4.03 10.94 7.51
N THR A 208 3.72 11.48 6.34
CA THR A 208 3.51 12.92 6.19
C THR A 208 2.22 13.27 6.92
N GLU A 209 2.37 13.63 8.19
CA GLU A 209 1.40 14.46 8.89
C GLU A 209 1.45 15.83 8.20
N VAL A 210 0.59 16.00 7.21
CA VAL A 210 0.27 17.34 6.71
C VAL A 210 -0.48 18.03 7.83
N THR A 211 0.23 18.88 8.57
CA THR A 211 -0.30 19.93 9.44
C THR A 211 -1.15 20.92 8.66
#